data_AF-A0A9P5XED3-F1
#
_entry.id   AF-A0A9P5XED3-F1
#
_cell.length_a   1.000
_cell.length_b   1.000
_cell.length_c   1.000
_cell.angle_alpha   90.00
_cell.angle_beta   90.00
_cell.angle_gamma   90.00
#
_symmetry.space_group_name_H-M   'P 1'
#
loop_
_entity.id
_entity.type
_entity.pdbx_description
1 polymer ?
#
loop_
_entity_poly.entity_id
_entity_poly.type
_entity_poly.pdbx_seq_one_letter_code
_entity_poly.pdbx_strand_id
1 'polypeptide(L)'
;MALISFSEPPSSQGHPTDSSRETPPKTKENVQPDVSNQAPQATSKLPVVALDVDVLTDTIAARLATSLLGHVLFLKNQIPLPIVQLARMSSKKNNTKAAKLKADLLSSYDILASHLVTTFSALSTALAKSASSEVGATGRIYLAILVGPSLGTAKSRVFYGVDQFAIHVWGKRGDPTDGDRSGEGGSGDELPDDSDTEGETESETESEGAESSNGDDAECSSEGEAEDEDEDQSTDEERADGDGNTDEDVKQENANNYSPPAPSIHKSFAEEQRFLQTADRLFSRTLASADADGHAISNEMPPSQTHILIRAPRRFVHPAWIPRQNVTKQMEAGLTDFLEESWPSASKDNRPLKKKKPVEGVWLTARNGLGSPTQDEASPDHDDNEMIWWSWDGKLVGFADW
;
A
#
# COMPACT_ATOMS: atom_id res chain seq x y z
N MET A 1 23.56 -14.19 -44.79
CA MET A 1 22.37 -15.01 -44.49
C MET A 1 22.84 -16.43 -44.26
N ALA A 2 23.02 -16.84 -43.00
CA ALA A 2 23.42 -18.20 -42.63
C ALA A 2 22.26 -18.80 -41.83
N LEU A 3 21.66 -19.86 -42.37
CA LEU A 3 20.58 -20.61 -41.75
C LEU A 3 21.21 -21.67 -40.83
N ILE A 4 20.99 -21.54 -39.53
CA ILE A 4 21.35 -22.56 -38.54
C ILE A 4 20.10 -23.40 -38.27
N SER A 5 20.14 -24.66 -38.71
CA SER A 5 19.12 -25.67 -38.50
C SER A 5 19.30 -26.30 -37.11
N PHE A 6 18.26 -26.23 -36.28
CA PHE A 6 18.22 -26.93 -35.00
C PHE A 6 17.58 -28.31 -35.20
N SER A 7 18.32 -29.34 -34.78
CA SER A 7 17.92 -30.75 -34.83
C SER A 7 17.20 -31.14 -33.54
N GLU A 8 16.14 -31.93 -33.71
CA GLU A 8 15.17 -32.38 -32.72
C GLU A 8 15.71 -33.59 -31.93
N PRO A 9 15.57 -33.67 -30.59
CA PRO A 9 16.00 -34.83 -29.82
C PRO A 9 14.93 -35.94 -29.79
N PRO A 10 15.34 -37.23 -29.64
CA PRO A 10 14.45 -38.37 -29.80
C PRO A 10 13.60 -38.67 -28.55
N SER A 11 12.34 -39.01 -28.82
CA SER A 11 11.35 -39.52 -27.87
C SER A 11 11.71 -40.93 -27.38
N SER A 12 12.02 -41.10 -26.09
CA SER A 12 12.11 -42.44 -25.49
C SER A 12 10.75 -42.87 -24.94
N GLN A 13 10.16 -43.88 -25.58
CA GLN A 13 9.09 -44.70 -25.02
C GLN A 13 9.64 -45.66 -23.97
N GLY A 14 9.01 -45.71 -22.79
CA GLY A 14 9.26 -46.71 -21.75
C GLY A 14 7.95 -47.16 -21.12
N HIS A 15 7.64 -48.45 -21.28
CA HIS A 15 6.46 -49.18 -20.82
C HIS A 15 6.51 -49.50 -19.29
N PRO A 16 5.41 -49.99 -18.68
CA PRO A 16 5.17 -50.02 -17.24
C PRO A 16 5.74 -51.28 -16.57
N THR A 17 6.04 -51.17 -15.28
CA THR A 17 6.18 -52.34 -14.41
C THR A 17 5.21 -52.25 -13.24
N ASP A 18 4.44 -53.32 -13.16
CA ASP A 18 3.50 -53.75 -12.14
C ASP A 18 4.26 -54.11 -10.85
N SER A 19 3.82 -53.61 -9.70
CA SER A 19 4.32 -54.10 -8.40
C SER A 19 3.30 -53.88 -7.27
N SER A 20 2.55 -54.94 -7.01
CA SER A 20 2.27 -55.53 -5.70
C SER A 20 2.12 -54.61 -4.48
N ARG A 21 0.85 -54.30 -4.19
CA ARG A 21 0.10 -54.74 -2.99
C ARG A 21 0.92 -55.11 -1.73
N GLU A 22 0.98 -54.18 -0.77
CA GLU A 22 1.00 -54.49 0.67
C GLU A 22 0.18 -53.45 1.45
N THR A 23 -0.87 -53.90 2.12
CA THR A 23 -1.75 -53.10 2.97
C THR A 23 -1.35 -53.25 4.44
N PRO A 24 -1.02 -52.17 5.16
CA PRO A 24 -0.87 -52.20 6.61
C PRO A 24 -2.21 -51.96 7.34
N PRO A 25 -2.31 -52.36 8.62
CA PRO A 25 -3.57 -52.48 9.35
C PRO A 25 -4.18 -51.13 9.75
N LYS A 26 -5.50 -51.04 9.63
CA LYS A 26 -6.34 -49.95 10.13
C LYS A 26 -6.35 -49.93 11.66
N THR A 27 -5.52 -49.09 12.27
CA THR A 27 -5.74 -48.60 13.64
C THR A 27 -6.73 -47.45 13.55
N LYS A 28 -7.97 -47.69 14.00
CA LYS A 28 -9.00 -46.65 14.15
C LYS A 28 -8.70 -45.83 15.40
N GLU A 29 -7.80 -44.86 15.28
CA GLU A 29 -7.65 -43.81 16.27
C GLU A 29 -8.61 -42.69 15.89
N ASN A 30 -9.74 -42.66 16.59
CA ASN A 30 -10.80 -41.67 16.46
C ASN A 30 -10.33 -40.35 17.11
N VAL A 31 -9.38 -39.67 16.48
CA VAL A 31 -9.05 -38.28 16.80
C VAL A 31 -10.08 -37.43 16.08
N GLN A 32 -11.08 -36.96 16.83
CA GLN A 32 -11.94 -35.87 16.38
C GLN A 32 -11.02 -34.70 16.01
N PRO A 33 -10.95 -34.25 14.75
CA PRO A 33 -10.39 -32.95 14.48
C PRO A 33 -11.26 -31.96 15.23
N ASP A 34 -10.65 -31.19 16.12
CA ASP A 34 -11.27 -30.04 16.75
C ASP A 34 -11.65 -29.08 15.63
N VAL A 35 -12.90 -29.20 15.15
CA VAL A 35 -13.49 -28.33 14.14
C VAL A 35 -13.82 -27.03 14.86
N SER A 36 -12.77 -26.29 15.21
CA SER A 36 -12.87 -24.93 15.67
C SER A 36 -13.71 -24.17 14.66
N ASN A 37 -14.83 -23.66 15.16
CA ASN A 37 -15.93 -22.94 14.53
C ASN A 37 -15.42 -21.71 13.72
N GLN A 38 -14.73 -21.93 12.60
CA GLN A 38 -14.40 -20.86 11.67
C GLN A 38 -15.71 -20.51 10.95
N ALA A 39 -16.32 -19.41 11.40
CA ALA A 39 -17.43 -18.79 10.69
C ALA A 39 -17.06 -18.70 9.19
N PRO A 40 -18.00 -18.98 8.27
CA PRO A 40 -17.72 -18.94 6.84
C PRO A 40 -17.25 -17.54 6.47
N GLN A 41 -15.93 -17.37 6.34
CA GLN A 41 -15.35 -16.12 5.89
C GLN A 41 -15.84 -15.91 4.47
N ALA A 42 -16.62 -14.85 4.26
CA ALA A 42 -17.04 -14.46 2.93
C ALA A 42 -15.77 -14.30 2.08
N THR A 43 -15.58 -15.21 1.14
CA THR A 43 -14.38 -15.22 0.29
C THR A 43 -14.53 -14.04 -0.68
N SER A 44 -13.85 -12.93 -0.38
CA SER A 44 -13.70 -11.85 -1.34
C SER A 44 -13.06 -12.40 -2.62
N LYS A 45 -13.48 -11.91 -3.78
CA LYS A 45 -12.85 -12.27 -5.06
C LYS A 45 -11.50 -11.59 -5.24
N LEU A 46 -11.30 -10.46 -4.57
CA LEU A 46 -10.08 -9.70 -4.66
C LEU A 46 -9.10 -10.21 -3.60
N PRO A 47 -7.79 -10.23 -3.91
CA PRO A 47 -6.79 -10.59 -2.92
C PRO A 47 -6.87 -9.67 -1.70
N VAL A 48 -6.90 -10.29 -0.51
CA VAL A 48 -6.89 -9.61 0.78
C VAL A 48 -5.62 -10.00 1.54
N VAL A 49 -4.88 -8.99 1.99
CA VAL A 49 -3.69 -9.15 2.81
C VAL A 49 -4.03 -8.69 4.22
N ALA A 50 -4.24 -9.65 5.11
CA ALA A 50 -4.46 -9.38 6.54
C ALA A 50 -3.11 -9.38 7.28
N LEU A 51 -2.77 -8.25 7.90
CA LEU A 51 -1.58 -8.13 8.73
C LEU A 51 -1.94 -8.35 10.20
N ASP A 52 -1.00 -8.90 10.97
CA ASP A 52 -1.18 -9.08 12.42
C ASP A 52 -0.90 -7.78 13.21
N VAL A 53 -1.73 -6.78 12.96
CA VAL A 53 -1.76 -5.49 13.69
C VAL A 53 -3.21 -5.07 13.87
N ASP A 54 -3.50 -4.29 14.91
CA ASP A 54 -4.85 -3.79 15.17
C ASP A 54 -5.25 -2.65 14.24
N VAL A 55 -4.29 -1.79 13.87
CA VAL A 55 -4.50 -0.63 13.01
C VAL A 55 -3.32 -0.51 12.04
N LEU A 56 -3.61 -0.12 10.80
CA LEU A 56 -2.59 0.09 9.77
C LEU A 56 -2.05 1.53 9.84
N THR A 57 -0.76 1.67 10.11
CA THR A 57 -0.10 2.97 10.14
C THR A 57 0.15 3.52 8.73
N ASP A 58 0.40 4.83 8.65
CA ASP A 58 0.84 5.53 7.44
C ASP A 58 2.07 4.89 6.79
N THR A 59 3.05 4.48 7.60
CA THR A 59 4.29 3.84 7.16
C THR A 59 4.03 2.47 6.51
N ILE A 60 3.15 1.65 7.11
CA ILE A 60 2.76 0.35 6.54
C ILE A 60 2.03 0.56 5.21
N ALA A 61 1.05 1.46 5.19
CA ALA A 61 0.24 1.74 4.01
C ALA A 61 1.10 2.26 2.85
N ALA A 62 2.03 3.18 3.11
CA ALA A 62 2.97 3.73 2.13
C ALA A 62 3.93 2.66 1.59
N ARG A 63 4.49 1.83 2.48
CA ARG A 63 5.44 0.78 2.10
C ARG A 63 4.80 -0.24 1.17
N LEU A 64 3.60 -0.72 1.50
CA LEU A 64 2.89 -1.71 0.70
C LEU A 64 2.29 -1.13 -0.58
N ALA A 65 1.89 0.14 -0.60
CA ALA A 65 1.53 0.84 -1.84
C ALA A 65 2.72 0.90 -2.82
N THR A 66 3.92 1.20 -2.31
CA THR A 66 5.16 1.23 -3.10
C THR A 66 5.52 -0.15 -3.65
N SER A 67 5.35 -1.20 -2.82
CA SER A 67 5.52 -2.59 -3.23
C SER A 67 4.55 -2.98 -4.35
N LEU A 68 3.25 -2.68 -4.19
CA LEU A 68 2.23 -2.91 -5.21
C LEU A 68 2.59 -2.21 -6.53
N LEU A 69 3.06 -0.97 -6.48
CA LEU A 69 3.48 -0.27 -7.69
C LEU A 69 4.60 -1.01 -8.42
N GLY A 70 5.61 -1.50 -7.70
CA GLY A 70 6.68 -2.31 -8.27
C GLY A 70 6.15 -3.58 -8.95
N HIS A 71 5.21 -4.27 -8.29
CA HIS A 71 4.53 -5.45 -8.85
C HIS A 71 3.68 -5.10 -10.08
N VAL A 72 2.89 -4.04 -10.04
CA VAL A 72 2.05 -3.61 -11.17
C VAL A 72 2.90 -3.26 -12.38
N LEU A 73 4.01 -2.52 -12.20
CA LEU A 73 4.91 -2.19 -13.30
C LEU A 73 5.47 -3.46 -13.96
N PHE A 74 5.83 -4.47 -13.16
CA PHE A 74 6.35 -5.73 -13.69
C PHE A 74 5.26 -6.60 -14.34
N LEU A 75 4.16 -6.88 -13.63
CA LEU A 75 3.06 -7.74 -14.09
C LEU A 75 2.30 -7.17 -15.31
N LYS A 76 2.32 -5.85 -15.48
CA LYS A 76 1.76 -5.17 -16.67
C LYS A 76 2.77 -4.96 -17.78
N ASN A 77 3.94 -5.63 -17.72
CA ASN A 77 5.02 -5.51 -18.71
C ASN A 77 5.44 -4.05 -18.98
N GLN A 78 5.37 -3.19 -17.97
CA GLN A 78 5.88 -1.82 -18.06
C GLN A 78 7.39 -1.79 -17.81
N ILE A 79 7.94 -2.81 -17.16
CA ILE A 79 9.38 -3.00 -16.97
C ILE A 79 9.76 -4.47 -17.19
N PRO A 80 10.97 -4.75 -17.70
CA PRO A 80 11.37 -6.11 -18.06
C PRO A 80 11.71 -6.98 -16.85
N LEU A 81 12.03 -6.37 -15.70
CA LEU A 81 12.44 -7.05 -14.47
C LEU A 81 11.87 -6.32 -13.25
N PRO A 82 11.70 -7.00 -12.10
CA PRO A 82 11.31 -6.36 -10.85
C PRO A 82 12.22 -5.17 -10.49
N ILE A 83 11.64 -4.12 -9.92
CA ILE A 83 12.32 -2.85 -9.65
C ILE A 83 13.62 -3.02 -8.84
N VAL A 84 13.61 -3.94 -7.86
CA VAL A 84 14.77 -4.26 -7.01
C VAL A 84 15.91 -4.90 -7.82
N GLN A 85 15.58 -5.73 -8.81
CA GLN A 85 16.57 -6.33 -9.70
C GLN A 85 17.10 -5.28 -10.68
N LEU A 86 16.23 -4.44 -11.23
CA LEU A 86 16.64 -3.34 -12.11
C LEU A 86 17.65 -2.41 -11.42
N ALA A 87 17.40 -2.00 -10.18
CA ALA A 87 18.29 -1.11 -9.44
C ALA A 87 19.72 -1.67 -9.28
N ARG A 88 19.88 -2.99 -9.22
CA ARG A 88 21.19 -3.65 -9.02
C ARG A 88 21.98 -3.88 -10.29
N MET A 89 21.34 -3.84 -11.45
CA MET A 89 22.00 -4.14 -12.71
C MET A 89 22.82 -2.94 -13.19
N SER A 90 24.11 -3.14 -13.49
CA SER A 90 24.89 -2.14 -14.22
C SER A 90 24.42 -2.08 -15.68
N SER A 91 24.19 -0.87 -16.20
CA SER A 91 23.84 -0.69 -17.62
C SER A 91 25.04 -1.04 -18.50
N LYS A 92 24.90 -2.03 -19.39
CA LYS A 92 25.95 -2.34 -20.38
C LYS A 92 26.10 -1.15 -21.34
N LYS A 93 27.34 -0.78 -21.68
CA LYS A 93 27.70 0.44 -22.42
C LYS A 93 27.05 0.58 -23.83
N ASN A 94 26.36 -0.43 -24.33
CA ASN A 94 25.92 -0.48 -25.73
C ASN A 94 24.53 0.13 -25.99
N ASN A 95 23.75 0.50 -24.97
CA ASN A 95 22.40 1.08 -25.12
C ASN A 95 22.16 2.29 -24.19
N THR A 96 22.68 3.45 -24.59
CA THR A 96 22.58 4.71 -23.82
C THR A 96 21.12 5.14 -23.60
N LYS A 97 20.23 4.86 -24.55
CA LYS A 97 18.80 5.21 -24.46
C LYS A 97 18.08 4.39 -23.39
N ALA A 98 18.25 3.06 -23.39
CA ALA A 98 17.64 2.20 -22.36
C ALA A 98 18.21 2.50 -20.97
N ALA A 99 19.52 2.76 -20.87
CA ALA A 99 20.14 3.17 -19.63
C ALA A 99 19.52 4.47 -19.06
N LYS A 100 19.25 5.46 -19.92
CA LYS A 100 18.56 6.70 -19.53
C LYS A 100 17.13 6.45 -19.07
N LEU A 101 16.33 5.70 -19.83
CA LEU A 101 14.94 5.38 -19.45
C LEU A 101 14.86 4.63 -18.12
N LYS A 102 15.80 3.71 -17.89
CA LYS A 102 15.94 3.00 -16.62
C LYS A 102 16.27 3.96 -15.48
N ALA A 103 17.25 4.85 -15.66
CA ALA A 103 17.65 5.82 -14.64
C ALA A 103 16.50 6.79 -14.30
N ASP A 104 15.81 7.31 -15.33
CA ASP A 104 14.66 8.19 -15.18
C ASP A 104 13.52 7.48 -14.44
N LEU A 105 13.23 6.22 -14.76
CA LEU A 105 12.22 5.42 -14.06
C LEU A 105 12.59 5.21 -12.58
N LEU A 106 13.83 4.78 -12.30
CA LEU A 106 14.28 4.52 -10.92
C LEU A 106 14.23 5.79 -10.08
N SER A 107 14.69 6.92 -10.64
CA SER A 107 14.59 8.23 -10.00
C SER A 107 13.14 8.62 -9.70
N SER A 108 12.25 8.52 -10.69
CA SER A 108 10.82 8.79 -10.49
C SER A 108 10.17 7.86 -9.47
N TYR A 109 10.55 6.58 -9.45
CA TYR A 109 10.04 5.60 -8.51
C TYR A 109 10.48 5.92 -7.08
N ASP A 110 11.74 6.28 -6.87
CA ASP A 110 12.29 6.68 -5.56
C ASP A 110 11.65 7.98 -5.05
N ILE A 111 11.47 8.97 -5.92
CA ILE A 111 10.78 10.23 -5.59
C ILE A 111 9.34 9.94 -5.17
N LEU A 112 8.61 9.12 -5.93
CA LEU A 112 7.25 8.74 -5.56
C LEU A 112 7.21 7.96 -4.25
N ALA A 113 8.11 7.01 -4.03
CA ALA A 113 8.17 6.24 -2.79
C ALA A 113 8.35 7.16 -1.57
N SER A 114 9.24 8.15 -1.67
CA SER A 114 9.44 9.19 -0.66
C SER A 114 8.16 10.02 -0.44
N HIS A 115 7.53 10.49 -1.53
CA HIS A 115 6.28 11.24 -1.44
C HIS A 115 5.14 10.42 -0.83
N LEU A 116 5.03 9.12 -1.12
CA LEU A 116 3.96 8.30 -0.56
C LEU A 116 4.04 8.29 0.98
N VAL A 117 5.23 8.19 1.57
CA VAL A 117 5.39 8.24 3.03
C VAL A 117 4.76 9.52 3.60
N THR A 118 5.14 10.70 3.10
CA THR A 118 4.57 11.98 3.57
C THR A 118 3.09 12.16 3.21
N THR A 119 2.66 11.54 2.11
CA THR A 119 1.26 11.58 1.64
C THR A 119 0.32 10.86 2.59
N PHE A 120 0.67 9.64 3.02
CA PHE A 120 -0.18 8.88 3.93
C PHE A 120 -0.25 9.56 5.31
N SER A 121 0.84 10.18 5.80
CA SER A 121 0.81 10.99 7.03
C SER A 121 -0.09 12.23 6.89
N ALA A 122 0.01 12.95 5.77
CA ALA A 122 -0.83 14.12 5.49
C ALA A 122 -2.31 13.72 5.32
N LEU A 123 -2.57 12.57 4.70
CA LEU A 123 -3.92 12.02 4.51
C LEU A 123 -4.55 11.62 5.86
N SER A 124 -3.79 10.97 6.74
CA SER A 124 -4.22 10.67 8.11
C SER A 124 -4.65 11.94 8.86
N THR A 125 -3.84 13.01 8.77
CA THR A 125 -4.17 14.31 9.37
C THR A 125 -5.40 14.95 8.73
N ALA A 126 -5.54 14.88 7.40
CA ALA A 126 -6.67 15.47 6.69
C ALA A 126 -8.00 14.78 7.05
N LEU A 127 -7.97 13.45 7.17
CA LEU A 127 -9.11 12.62 7.61
C LEU A 127 -9.44 12.85 9.08
N ALA A 128 -8.43 13.05 9.94
CA ALA A 128 -8.64 13.32 11.36
C ALA A 128 -9.35 14.66 11.60
N LYS A 129 -9.17 15.62 10.68
CA LYS A 129 -9.93 16.87 10.67
C LYS A 129 -11.37 16.68 10.18
N SER A 130 -11.68 15.57 9.50
CA SER A 130 -13.04 15.23 9.02
C SER A 130 -13.85 14.50 10.04
N ALA A 131 -13.21 13.56 10.74
CA ALA A 131 -13.86 12.78 11.75
C ALA A 131 -14.25 13.70 12.92
N SER A 132 -15.48 13.55 13.41
CA SER A 132 -15.96 14.21 14.61
C SER A 132 -15.23 13.66 15.84
N SER A 133 -13.97 14.08 16.03
CA SER A 133 -13.11 13.96 17.21
C SER A 133 -13.26 12.71 18.11
N GLU A 134 -13.46 11.52 17.55
CA GLU A 134 -13.30 10.29 18.33
C GLU A 134 -11.82 9.90 18.38
N VAL A 135 -11.30 9.80 19.61
CA VAL A 135 -9.92 9.35 19.85
C VAL A 135 -9.83 7.87 19.44
N GLY A 136 -8.96 7.57 18.49
CA GLY A 136 -8.78 6.21 17.97
C GLY A 136 -9.61 5.87 16.73
N ALA A 137 -10.15 6.88 16.03
CA ALA A 137 -10.81 6.67 14.76
C ALA A 137 -9.89 5.94 13.75
N THR A 138 -10.47 4.99 13.02
CA THR A 138 -9.84 4.35 11.86
C THR A 138 -10.68 4.63 10.63
N GLY A 139 -10.05 4.73 9.46
CA GLY A 139 -10.76 4.96 8.21
C GLY A 139 -10.37 4.01 7.10
N ARG A 140 -10.93 4.28 5.91
CA ARG A 140 -10.54 3.64 4.67
C ARG A 140 -9.90 4.64 3.74
N ILE A 141 -8.86 4.20 3.04
CA ILE A 141 -8.20 5.00 2.02
C ILE A 141 -7.99 4.18 0.76
N TYR A 142 -7.95 4.91 -0.35
CA TYR A 142 -7.90 4.31 -1.68
C TYR A 142 -6.83 4.99 -2.51
N LEU A 143 -6.01 4.18 -3.15
CA LEU A 143 -5.05 4.58 -4.18
C LEU A 143 -5.36 3.82 -5.46
N ALA A 144 -5.18 4.46 -6.61
CA ALA A 144 -5.36 3.86 -7.91
C ALA A 144 -4.09 4.00 -8.76
N ILE A 145 -3.69 2.90 -9.38
CA ILE A 145 -2.57 2.83 -10.33
C ILE A 145 -3.17 2.61 -11.72
N LEU A 146 -3.02 3.60 -12.60
CA LEU A 146 -3.57 3.58 -13.95
C LEU A 146 -2.44 3.41 -14.95
N VAL A 147 -2.53 2.39 -15.80
CA VAL A 147 -1.54 2.13 -16.84
C VAL A 147 -2.15 2.43 -18.21
N GLY A 148 -1.58 3.39 -18.93
CA GLY A 148 -2.02 3.75 -20.28
C GLY A 148 -1.55 5.12 -20.77
N PRO A 149 -2.04 5.58 -21.94
CA PRO A 149 -1.59 6.83 -22.54
C PRO A 149 -2.01 8.10 -21.79
N SER A 150 -3.12 8.04 -21.05
CA SER A 150 -3.65 9.16 -20.27
C SER A 150 -4.57 8.66 -19.14
N LEU A 151 -4.92 9.53 -18.20
CA LEU A 151 -5.88 9.25 -17.13
C LEU A 151 -7.25 8.77 -17.66
N GLY A 152 -7.79 9.46 -18.67
CA GLY A 152 -9.12 9.15 -19.21
C GLY A 152 -9.15 7.89 -20.07
N THR A 153 -8.03 7.54 -20.70
CA THR A 153 -7.88 6.41 -21.62
C THR A 153 -7.00 5.27 -21.09
N ALA A 154 -6.81 5.22 -19.76
CA ALA A 154 -6.08 4.15 -19.11
C ALA A 154 -6.65 2.78 -19.48
N LYS A 155 -5.76 1.85 -19.85
CA LYS A 155 -6.12 0.52 -20.33
C LYS A 155 -6.31 -0.46 -19.16
N SER A 156 -5.56 -0.27 -18.08
CA SER A 156 -5.71 -0.99 -16.82
C SER A 156 -5.82 0.00 -15.67
N ARG A 157 -6.59 -0.39 -14.65
CA ARG A 157 -6.76 0.34 -13.38
C ARG A 157 -6.66 -0.68 -12.26
N VAL A 158 -5.68 -0.52 -11.39
CA VAL A 158 -5.46 -1.36 -10.22
C VAL A 158 -5.75 -0.53 -8.97
N PHE A 159 -6.68 -0.98 -8.14
CA PHE A 159 -7.01 -0.32 -6.87
C PHE A 159 -6.24 -0.92 -5.70
N TYR A 160 -5.79 -0.06 -4.80
CA TYR A 160 -5.21 -0.38 -3.51
C TYR A 160 -6.12 0.17 -2.43
N GLY A 161 -6.84 -0.73 -1.77
CA GLY A 161 -7.71 -0.39 -0.63
C GLY A 161 -7.00 -0.70 0.69
N VAL A 162 -7.04 0.24 1.63
CA VAL A 162 -6.53 0.04 2.99
C VAL A 162 -7.70 0.21 3.96
N ASP A 163 -8.01 -0.86 4.70
CA ASP A 163 -9.05 -0.88 5.74
C ASP A 163 -8.41 -0.73 7.13
N GLN A 164 -9.12 -0.13 8.09
CA GLN A 164 -8.60 0.15 9.43
C GLN A 164 -7.30 1.00 9.39
N PHE A 165 -7.27 2.02 8.54
CA PHE A 165 -6.18 2.99 8.45
C PHE A 165 -6.18 3.92 9.67
N ALA A 166 -5.01 4.10 10.29
CA ALA A 166 -4.85 4.99 11.45
C ALA A 166 -5.15 6.44 11.08
N ILE A 167 -6.15 7.04 11.72
CA ILE A 167 -6.48 8.46 11.57
C ILE A 167 -5.99 9.20 12.82
N HIS A 168 -4.98 10.06 12.67
CA HIS A 168 -4.48 10.90 13.75
C HIS A 168 -4.02 12.27 13.26
N VAL A 169 -4.14 13.29 14.11
CA VAL A 169 -3.63 14.63 13.83
C VAL A 169 -2.16 14.68 14.22
N TRP A 170 -1.27 14.94 13.27
CA TRP A 170 0.15 15.14 13.58
C TRP A 170 0.34 16.32 14.55
N GLY A 171 1.21 16.16 15.55
CA GLY A 171 1.53 17.23 16.51
C GLY A 171 0.58 17.36 17.70
N LYS A 172 -0.61 16.75 17.67
CA LYS A 172 -1.36 16.50 18.92
C LYS A 172 -0.70 15.33 19.61
N ARG A 173 0.18 15.61 20.58
CA ARG A 173 0.59 14.57 21.53
C ARG A 173 -0.70 14.10 22.17
N GLY A 174 -1.06 12.84 21.96
CA GLY A 174 -2.12 12.21 22.73
C GLY A 174 -1.60 12.20 24.15
N ASP A 175 -1.86 13.28 24.89
CA ASP A 175 -1.71 13.28 26.32
C ASP A 175 -2.66 12.17 26.76
N PRO A 176 -2.15 11.01 27.19
CA PRO A 176 -3.01 9.91 27.58
C PRO A 176 -3.90 10.50 28.63
N THR A 177 -5.18 10.69 28.30
CA THR A 177 -6.14 11.41 29.13
C THR A 177 -6.02 10.86 30.53
N ASP A 178 -5.32 11.61 31.38
CA ASP A 178 -5.16 11.34 32.80
C ASP A 178 -6.58 11.19 33.30
N GLY A 179 -6.90 9.94 33.65
CA GLY A 179 -8.26 9.45 33.71
C GLY A 179 -9.18 10.44 34.37
N ASP A 180 -10.26 10.75 33.67
CA ASP A 180 -11.54 11.31 34.11
C ASP A 180 -11.73 11.24 35.63
N ARG A 181 -11.02 12.14 36.33
CA ARG A 181 -11.35 12.57 37.67
C ARG A 181 -12.31 13.71 37.47
N SER A 182 -13.50 13.38 36.98
CA SER A 182 -14.72 14.14 37.21
C SER A 182 -14.99 14.13 38.72
N GLY A 183 -14.16 14.87 39.44
CA GLY A 183 -14.51 15.41 40.73
C GLY A 183 -15.63 16.41 40.49
N GLU A 184 -16.85 15.99 40.81
CA GLU A 184 -17.91 16.88 41.24
C GLU A 184 -17.32 17.93 42.20
N GLY A 185 -17.36 19.20 41.83
CA GLY A 185 -17.07 20.26 42.79
C GLY A 185 -16.63 21.57 42.16
N GLY A 186 -17.57 22.50 41.99
CA GLY A 186 -17.22 23.91 41.85
C GLY A 186 -18.22 24.73 41.06
N SER A 187 -19.37 25.01 41.67
CA SER A 187 -20.27 26.07 41.26
C SER A 187 -19.62 27.46 41.30
N GLY A 188 -20.02 28.33 40.38
CA GLY A 188 -19.82 29.79 40.42
C GLY A 188 -18.69 30.19 39.48
N ASP A 189 -18.88 31.11 38.53
CA ASP A 189 -19.57 32.37 38.67
C ASP A 189 -19.89 32.92 37.27
N GLU A 190 -20.95 33.70 37.21
CA GLU A 190 -21.47 34.36 36.02
C GLU A 190 -20.56 35.51 35.60
N LEU A 191 -20.28 35.68 34.30
CA LEU A 191 -20.18 37.02 33.71
C LEU A 191 -20.58 37.01 32.21
N PRO A 192 -21.42 37.96 31.77
CA PRO A 192 -21.80 38.15 30.37
C PRO A 192 -20.87 39.16 29.66
N ASP A 193 -21.02 39.25 28.34
CA ASP A 193 -21.36 40.51 27.62
C ASP A 193 -20.53 40.76 26.34
N ASP A 194 -21.28 40.76 25.23
CA ASP A 194 -21.24 41.59 24.03
C ASP A 194 -19.90 42.13 23.48
N SER A 195 -19.57 41.73 22.25
CA SER A 195 -19.07 42.69 21.26
C SER A 195 -19.36 42.26 19.81
N ASP A 196 -20.40 42.87 19.24
CA ASP A 196 -20.64 43.00 17.81
C ASP A 196 -19.46 43.68 17.12
N THR A 197 -18.88 43.09 16.08
CA THR A 197 -18.03 43.82 15.12
C THR A 197 -18.19 43.26 13.72
N GLU A 198 -19.16 43.83 13.02
CA GLU A 198 -19.31 43.82 11.57
C GLU A 198 -18.16 44.62 10.93
N GLY A 199 -17.52 44.06 9.90
CA GLY A 199 -16.41 44.71 9.20
C GLY A 199 -16.11 44.06 7.87
N GLU A 200 -16.93 44.38 6.87
CA GLU A 200 -16.71 44.10 5.45
C GLU A 200 -15.36 44.69 4.98
N THR A 201 -14.59 43.95 4.20
CA THR A 201 -13.58 44.55 3.32
C THR A 201 -13.30 43.66 2.13
N GLU A 202 -13.90 44.02 1.00
CA GLU A 202 -13.56 43.56 -0.33
C GLU A 202 -12.23 44.19 -0.76
N SER A 203 -11.31 43.38 -1.31
CA SER A 203 -10.16 43.89 -2.04
C SER A 203 -9.77 42.94 -3.15
N GLU A 204 -10.26 43.23 -4.34
CA GLU A 204 -9.77 42.66 -5.60
C GLU A 204 -8.34 43.16 -5.86
N THR A 205 -7.46 42.26 -6.30
CA THR A 205 -6.19 42.66 -6.92
C THR A 205 -5.86 41.73 -8.07
N GLU A 206 -6.14 42.22 -9.27
CA GLU A 206 -5.62 41.68 -10.52
C GLU A 206 -4.12 41.98 -10.63
N SER A 207 -3.31 40.95 -10.90
CA SER A 207 -1.90 41.12 -11.26
C SER A 207 -1.56 40.20 -12.41
N GLU A 208 -1.82 40.69 -13.61
CA GLU A 208 -1.18 40.29 -14.86
C GLU A 208 0.31 40.64 -14.81
N GLY A 209 1.18 39.71 -15.21
CA GLY A 209 2.53 40.09 -15.63
C GLY A 209 3.62 39.06 -15.37
N ALA A 210 4.11 38.46 -16.45
CA ALA A 210 5.49 38.64 -16.94
C ALA A 210 6.06 37.32 -17.50
N GLU A 211 6.17 37.33 -18.82
CA GLU A 211 6.94 36.39 -19.63
C GLU A 211 8.44 36.65 -19.49
N SER A 212 9.25 35.60 -19.34
CA SER A 212 10.70 35.55 -19.62
C SER A 212 11.26 34.24 -19.06
N SER A 213 12.27 33.60 -19.61
CA SER A 213 13.11 33.82 -20.79
C SER A 213 13.92 32.53 -20.96
N ASN A 214 14.28 32.20 -22.20
CA ASN A 214 15.20 31.12 -22.55
C ASN A 214 16.61 31.34 -21.95
N GLY A 215 17.28 30.23 -21.62
CA GLY A 215 18.73 30.11 -21.46
C GLY A 215 19.06 28.62 -21.34
N ASP A 216 19.44 27.95 -22.42
CA ASP A 216 20.80 27.86 -23.01
C ASP A 216 21.83 27.16 -22.11
N ASP A 217 22.17 25.95 -22.54
CA ASP A 217 23.51 25.38 -22.66
C ASP A 217 24.48 25.44 -21.47
N ALA A 218 24.69 24.27 -20.87
CA ALA A 218 26.00 23.90 -20.33
C ALA A 218 26.16 22.37 -20.33
N GLU A 219 26.68 21.83 -21.43
CA GLU A 219 27.20 20.46 -21.47
C GLU A 219 28.51 20.40 -20.67
N CYS A 220 28.48 19.77 -19.50
CA CYS A 220 29.68 19.46 -18.73
C CYS A 220 29.98 17.98 -18.86
N SER A 221 30.80 17.64 -19.86
CA SER A 221 31.42 16.33 -20.01
C SER A 221 32.59 16.25 -19.02
N SER A 222 32.44 15.44 -17.97
CA SER A 222 33.51 15.13 -17.02
C SER A 222 33.78 13.63 -17.07
N GLU A 223 34.71 13.24 -17.94
CA GLU A 223 35.33 11.91 -17.94
C GLU A 223 36.34 11.86 -16.79
N GLY A 224 36.03 11.08 -15.77
CA GLY A 224 36.93 10.72 -14.68
C GLY A 224 36.93 9.21 -14.51
N GLU A 225 37.87 8.55 -15.18
CA GLU A 225 38.23 7.16 -14.89
C GLU A 225 39.01 7.11 -13.58
N ALA A 226 38.51 6.35 -12.61
CA ALA A 226 39.28 5.89 -11.47
C ALA A 226 39.08 4.38 -11.39
N GLU A 227 40.11 3.66 -11.83
CA GLU A 227 40.32 2.25 -11.56
C GLU A 227 40.76 2.14 -10.09
N ASP A 228 39.92 1.55 -9.24
CA ASP A 228 40.37 1.01 -7.95
C ASP A 228 40.13 -0.50 -7.99
N GLU A 229 41.22 -1.20 -8.31
CA GLU A 229 41.47 -2.57 -7.90
C GLU A 229 41.63 -2.57 -6.38
N ASP A 230 40.80 -3.32 -5.66
CA ASP A 230 41.21 -3.79 -4.33
C ASP A 230 40.68 -5.18 -4.06
N GLU A 231 41.67 -6.01 -3.74
CA GLU A 231 41.63 -7.42 -3.47
C GLU A 231 41.09 -7.71 -2.06
N ASP A 232 40.54 -8.90 -1.92
CA ASP A 232 40.82 -9.85 -0.84
C ASP A 232 40.18 -9.77 0.57
N GLN A 233 39.98 -11.00 1.05
CA GLN A 233 39.94 -11.48 2.45
C GLN A 233 38.60 -11.67 3.19
N SER A 234 38.10 -12.90 3.04
CA SER A 234 37.78 -13.89 4.09
C SER A 234 37.75 -13.50 5.58
N THR A 235 36.72 -13.97 6.29
CA THR A 235 36.68 -14.63 7.64
C THR A 235 35.19 -14.78 7.97
N ASP A 236 34.52 -15.93 7.92
CA ASP A 236 34.62 -17.17 8.72
C ASP A 236 34.87 -16.94 10.22
N GLU A 237 33.80 -16.76 10.99
CA GLU A 237 33.78 -17.01 12.44
C GLU A 237 32.50 -17.74 12.83
N GLU A 238 32.70 -19.00 13.23
CA GLU A 238 31.81 -19.84 14.03
C GLU A 238 31.67 -19.32 15.49
N ARG A 239 30.70 -19.92 16.21
CA ARG A 239 30.47 -19.95 17.69
C ARG A 239 29.34 -19.00 18.15
N ALA A 240 28.49 -19.33 19.13
CA ALA A 240 28.50 -20.39 20.13
C ALA A 240 27.06 -20.72 20.56
N ASP A 241 26.83 -21.99 20.86
CA ASP A 241 25.71 -22.48 21.66
C ASP A 241 25.77 -21.91 23.08
N GLY A 242 24.64 -21.37 23.55
CA GLY A 242 24.45 -20.85 24.90
C GLY A 242 23.13 -21.33 25.48
N ASP A 243 23.16 -22.57 25.99
CA ASP A 243 22.13 -23.18 26.82
C ASP A 243 22.16 -22.54 28.22
N GLY A 244 21.01 -22.04 28.68
CA GLY A 244 20.89 -21.19 29.86
C GLY A 244 19.51 -21.32 30.49
N ASN A 245 19.22 -22.53 30.98
CA ASN A 245 18.06 -22.87 31.78
C ASN A 245 18.18 -22.26 33.19
N THR A 246 17.27 -21.35 33.56
CA THR A 246 17.07 -20.93 34.96
C THR A 246 15.57 -20.84 35.25
N ASP A 247 15.08 -21.90 35.89
CA ASP A 247 13.84 -21.93 36.65
C ASP A 247 14.02 -21.07 37.91
N GLU A 248 13.32 -19.94 38.01
CA GLU A 248 13.03 -19.32 39.30
C GLU A 248 11.51 -19.10 39.46
N ASP A 249 10.96 -19.94 40.33
CA ASP A 249 9.60 -19.95 40.85
C ASP A 249 9.51 -18.90 41.97
N VAL A 250 8.99 -17.71 41.65
CA VAL A 250 8.68 -16.66 42.64
C VAL A 250 7.18 -16.45 42.71
N LYS A 251 6.56 -17.10 43.69
CA LYS A 251 5.25 -16.73 44.22
C LYS A 251 5.35 -15.39 44.94
N GLN A 252 4.71 -14.36 44.39
CA GLN A 252 4.39 -13.14 45.15
C GLN A 252 2.90 -12.82 45.03
N GLU A 253 2.21 -13.03 46.15
CA GLU A 253 0.82 -12.68 46.36
C GLU A 253 0.71 -11.19 46.73
N ASN A 254 -0.25 -10.51 46.08
CA ASN A 254 -1.11 -9.46 46.64
C ASN A 254 -0.49 -8.07 46.97
N ALA A 255 -0.62 -7.12 46.03
CA ALA A 255 -0.93 -5.71 46.32
C ALA A 255 -1.28 -4.94 45.03
N ASN A 256 -2.50 -4.39 44.97
CA ASN A 256 -2.96 -3.28 44.13
C ASN A 256 -2.75 -3.38 42.60
N ASN A 257 -3.78 -3.88 41.91
CA ASN A 257 -4.01 -3.83 40.46
C ASN A 257 -4.19 -2.38 39.93
N TYR A 258 -3.15 -1.57 40.01
CA TYR A 258 -2.95 -0.50 39.05
C TYR A 258 -1.93 -1.03 38.06
N SER A 259 -2.41 -1.67 36.99
CA SER A 259 -1.56 -1.93 35.83
C SER A 259 -1.06 -0.56 35.36
N PRO A 260 0.26 -0.28 35.41
CA PRO A 260 0.78 0.93 34.79
C PRO A 260 0.30 0.95 33.33
N PRO A 261 -0.11 2.11 32.79
CA PRO A 261 -0.53 2.21 31.40
C PRO A 261 0.55 1.54 30.54
N ALA A 262 0.14 0.53 29.78
CA ALA A 262 1.06 -0.26 28.98
C ALA A 262 1.95 0.72 28.19
N PRO A 263 3.29 0.66 28.34
CA PRO A 263 4.16 1.57 27.63
C PRO A 263 3.82 1.45 26.15
N SER A 264 3.53 2.58 25.50
CA SER A 264 3.32 2.65 24.06
C SER A 264 4.43 1.84 23.41
N ILE A 265 4.04 0.83 22.63
CA ILE A 265 4.91 -0.20 22.05
C ILE A 265 5.95 0.49 21.16
N HIS A 266 7.04 0.97 21.76
CA HIS A 266 8.21 1.41 21.04
C HIS A 266 8.91 0.13 20.57
N LYS A 267 8.34 -0.50 19.53
CA LYS A 267 9.05 -1.51 18.75
C LYS A 267 10.36 -0.88 18.35
N SER A 268 11.47 -1.59 18.60
CA SER A 268 12.77 -1.13 18.12
C SER A 268 12.67 -0.90 16.60
N PHE A 269 13.37 0.12 16.07
CA PHE A 269 13.41 0.37 14.62
C PHE A 269 13.77 -0.91 13.84
N ALA A 270 14.66 -1.75 14.39
CA ALA A 270 15.02 -3.03 13.79
C ALA A 270 13.83 -4.02 13.73
N GLU A 271 12.97 -4.04 14.75
CA GLU A 271 11.75 -4.87 14.79
C GLU A 271 10.72 -4.36 13.78
N GLU A 272 10.53 -3.04 13.70
CA GLU A 272 9.66 -2.43 12.70
C GLU A 272 10.10 -2.76 11.27
N GLN A 273 11.39 -2.65 10.97
CA GLN A 273 11.93 -3.04 9.65
C GLN A 273 11.72 -4.52 9.34
N ARG A 274 11.92 -5.42 10.31
CA ARG A 274 11.64 -6.86 10.14
C ARG A 274 10.16 -7.13 9.90
N PHE A 275 9.28 -6.41 10.60
CA PHE A 275 7.84 -6.48 10.41
C PHE A 275 7.46 -6.04 8.99
N LEU A 276 7.96 -4.87 8.53
CA LEU A 276 7.68 -4.36 7.19
C LEU A 276 8.18 -5.31 6.08
N GLN A 277 9.36 -5.91 6.26
CA GLN A 277 9.87 -6.93 5.33
C GLN A 277 8.98 -8.19 5.31
N THR A 278 8.47 -8.60 6.47
CA THR A 278 7.57 -9.77 6.57
C THR A 278 6.23 -9.48 5.91
N ALA A 279 5.67 -8.28 6.14
CA ALA A 279 4.46 -7.81 5.49
C ALA A 279 4.61 -7.74 3.97
N ASP A 280 5.74 -7.24 3.46
CA ASP A 280 6.05 -7.17 2.04
C ASP A 280 6.14 -8.55 1.37
N ARG A 281 6.76 -9.53 2.05
CA ARG A 281 6.81 -10.93 1.60
C ARG A 281 5.42 -11.56 1.56
N LEU A 282 4.62 -11.35 2.60
CA LEU A 282 3.23 -11.83 2.66
C LEU A 282 2.42 -11.23 1.50
N PHE A 283 2.52 -9.91 1.32
CA PHE A 283 1.85 -9.17 0.26
C PHE A 283 2.21 -9.72 -1.14
N SER A 284 3.51 -9.88 -1.41
CA SER A 284 4.01 -10.44 -2.67
C SER A 284 3.51 -11.87 -2.91
N ARG A 285 3.48 -12.71 -1.87
CA ARG A 285 2.96 -14.07 -1.95
C ARG A 285 1.47 -14.09 -2.26
N THR A 286 0.68 -13.24 -1.61
CA THR A 286 -0.76 -13.14 -1.86
C THR A 286 -1.05 -12.71 -3.29
N LEU A 287 -0.29 -11.74 -3.83
CA LEU A 287 -0.41 -11.34 -5.23
C LEU A 287 -0.08 -12.49 -6.20
N ALA A 288 0.99 -13.24 -5.93
CA ALA A 288 1.37 -14.39 -6.74
C ALA A 288 0.32 -15.51 -6.71
N SER A 289 -0.30 -15.77 -5.55
CA SER A 289 -1.40 -16.73 -5.43
C SER A 289 -2.65 -16.26 -6.20
N ALA A 290 -3.01 -14.98 -6.08
CA ALA A 290 -4.16 -14.42 -6.81
C ALA A 290 -3.97 -14.47 -8.33
N ASP A 291 -2.73 -14.30 -8.80
CA ASP A 291 -2.37 -14.46 -10.21
C ASP A 291 -2.58 -15.89 -10.70
N ALA A 292 -2.17 -16.89 -9.91
CA ALA A 292 -2.41 -18.30 -10.20
C ALA A 292 -3.91 -18.67 -10.23
N ASP A 293 -4.72 -18.00 -9.41
CA ASP A 293 -6.17 -18.23 -9.30
C ASP A 293 -7.01 -17.50 -10.37
N GLY A 294 -6.37 -16.84 -11.33
CA GLY A 294 -7.04 -16.12 -12.42
C GLY A 294 -7.62 -14.76 -12.03
N HIS A 295 -7.33 -14.27 -10.82
CA HIS A 295 -7.53 -12.87 -10.40
C HIS A 295 -6.28 -12.03 -10.72
N ALA A 296 -5.61 -12.41 -11.81
CA ALA A 296 -4.34 -11.90 -12.25
C ALA A 296 -4.39 -10.40 -12.52
N ILE A 297 -3.46 -9.68 -11.90
CA ILE A 297 -3.06 -8.33 -12.33
C ILE A 297 -2.24 -8.46 -13.63
N SER A 298 -1.71 -9.63 -13.97
CA SER A 298 -0.94 -9.84 -15.19
C SER A 298 -1.76 -9.58 -16.44
N ASN A 299 -1.32 -8.61 -17.24
CA ASN A 299 -1.87 -8.34 -18.56
C ASN A 299 -0.77 -7.73 -19.42
N GLU A 300 -0.45 -8.38 -20.54
CA GLU A 300 0.63 -7.93 -21.42
C GLU A 300 0.21 -6.62 -22.10
N MET A 301 0.86 -5.53 -21.70
CA MET A 301 0.62 -4.21 -22.25
C MET A 301 1.94 -3.65 -22.78
N PRO A 302 1.92 -2.92 -23.90
CA PRO A 302 3.11 -2.20 -24.32
C PRO A 302 3.48 -1.17 -23.24
N PRO A 303 4.76 -0.85 -23.09
CA PRO A 303 5.20 0.20 -22.17
C PRO A 303 4.45 1.50 -22.43
N SER A 304 3.95 2.11 -21.36
CA SER A 304 3.10 3.29 -21.40
C SER A 304 3.32 4.16 -20.16
N GLN A 305 2.57 5.24 -20.04
CA GLN A 305 2.61 6.07 -18.83
C GLN A 305 1.85 5.37 -17.70
N THR A 306 2.40 5.43 -16.50
CA THR A 306 1.72 5.01 -15.27
C THR A 306 1.36 6.26 -14.49
N HIS A 307 0.08 6.39 -14.14
CA HIS A 307 -0.45 7.47 -13.35
C HIS A 307 -0.89 6.97 -11.98
N ILE A 308 -0.59 7.75 -10.95
CA ILE A 308 -0.91 7.41 -9.55
C ILE A 308 -1.92 8.43 -9.05
N LEU A 309 -3.01 7.92 -8.48
CA LEU A 309 -4.07 8.74 -7.92
C LEU A 309 -4.37 8.28 -6.49
N ILE A 310 -4.70 9.23 -5.63
CA ILE A 310 -5.23 8.95 -4.28
C ILE A 310 -6.61 9.59 -4.16
N ARG A 311 -7.48 8.94 -3.37
CA ARG A 311 -8.77 9.52 -2.99
C ARG A 311 -8.62 10.20 -1.64
N ALA A 312 -8.84 11.50 -1.59
CA ALA A 312 -8.61 12.31 -0.40
C ALA A 312 -9.64 13.46 -0.29
N PRO A 313 -9.87 14.02 0.91
CA PRO A 313 -10.76 15.18 1.07
C PRO A 313 -10.30 16.37 0.24
N ARG A 314 -11.21 17.28 -0.13
CA ARG A 314 -10.86 18.52 -0.86
C ARG A 314 -9.81 19.39 -0.16
N ARG A 315 -9.82 19.40 1.16
CA ARG A 315 -8.83 20.11 2.00
C ARG A 315 -7.48 19.40 2.14
N PHE A 316 -7.29 18.25 1.51
CA PHE A 316 -5.99 17.60 1.48
C PHE A 316 -4.99 18.54 0.79
N VAL A 317 -3.82 18.77 1.39
CA VAL A 317 -2.80 19.64 0.81
C VAL A 317 -1.47 18.92 0.89
N HIS A 318 -0.86 18.69 -0.27
CA HIS A 318 0.47 18.10 -0.36
C HIS A 318 1.15 18.58 -1.66
N PRO A 319 2.41 19.04 -1.61
CA PRO A 319 3.06 19.69 -2.77
C PRO A 319 3.18 18.79 -4.01
N ALA A 320 3.33 17.48 -3.80
CA ALA A 320 3.46 16.50 -4.90
C ALA A 320 2.12 16.05 -5.54
N TRP A 321 0.97 16.59 -5.13
CA TRP A 321 -0.34 16.13 -5.60
C TRP A 321 -1.20 17.26 -6.15
N ILE A 322 -1.84 16.99 -7.29
CA ILE A 322 -2.72 17.93 -8.00
C ILE A 322 -4.16 17.43 -7.92
N PRO A 323 -5.13 18.26 -7.51
CA PRO A 323 -6.53 17.85 -7.46
C PRO A 323 -7.10 17.66 -8.87
N ARG A 324 -7.87 16.59 -9.10
CA ARG A 324 -8.43 16.21 -10.41
C ARG A 324 -9.95 16.02 -10.34
N GLN A 325 -10.68 17.13 -10.22
CA GLN A 325 -12.15 17.11 -10.17
C GLN A 325 -12.79 16.53 -11.45
N ASN A 326 -12.13 16.70 -12.61
CA ASN A 326 -12.63 16.26 -13.90
C ASN A 326 -12.64 14.73 -14.09
N VAL A 327 -11.87 13.96 -13.30
CA VAL A 327 -11.82 12.49 -13.39
C VAL A 327 -12.64 11.79 -12.30
N THR A 328 -13.18 12.55 -11.33
CA THR A 328 -13.88 11.99 -10.16
C THR A 328 -14.98 11.02 -10.56
N LYS A 329 -15.91 11.42 -11.45
CA LYS A 329 -17.03 10.56 -11.86
C LYS A 329 -16.57 9.23 -12.50
N GLN A 330 -15.50 9.25 -13.29
CA GLN A 330 -14.96 8.07 -13.94
C GLN A 330 -14.30 7.12 -12.93
N MET A 331 -13.53 7.69 -11.99
CA MET A 331 -12.80 6.93 -10.99
C MET A 331 -13.73 6.38 -9.89
N GLU A 332 -14.74 7.15 -9.46
CA GLU A 332 -15.76 6.68 -8.51
C GLU A 332 -16.56 5.49 -9.07
N ALA A 333 -16.83 5.44 -10.38
CA ALA A 333 -17.48 4.29 -11.00
C ALA A 333 -16.59 3.02 -10.89
N GLY A 334 -15.30 3.14 -11.20
CA GLY A 334 -14.36 2.02 -11.06
C GLY A 334 -14.14 1.59 -9.61
N LEU A 335 -14.10 2.56 -8.69
CA LEU A 335 -14.03 2.28 -7.25
C LEU A 335 -15.31 1.60 -6.76
N THR A 336 -16.48 2.01 -7.23
CA THR A 336 -17.75 1.36 -6.90
C THR A 336 -17.75 -0.10 -7.35
N ASP A 337 -17.31 -0.37 -8.59
CA ASP A 337 -17.16 -1.74 -9.08
C ASP A 337 -16.15 -2.54 -8.20
N PHE A 338 -15.05 -1.92 -7.77
CA PHE A 338 -14.07 -2.53 -6.84
C PHE A 338 -14.72 -2.89 -5.49
N LEU A 339 -15.50 -1.98 -4.90
CA LEU A 339 -16.22 -2.22 -3.65
C LEU A 339 -17.29 -3.30 -3.80
N GLU A 340 -18.09 -3.27 -4.88
CA GLU A 340 -19.10 -4.30 -5.17
C GLU A 340 -18.49 -5.70 -5.30
N GLU A 341 -17.30 -5.81 -5.89
CA GLU A 341 -16.58 -7.08 -6.04
C GLU A 341 -15.96 -7.58 -4.72
N SER A 342 -15.62 -6.66 -3.83
CA SER A 342 -14.95 -6.94 -2.56
C SER A 342 -15.87 -7.52 -1.51
N TRP A 343 -17.12 -7.03 -1.44
CA TRP A 343 -18.16 -7.55 -0.55
C TRP A 343 -19.31 -8.06 -1.41
N PRO A 344 -19.41 -9.39 -1.66
CA PRO A 344 -20.57 -9.95 -2.33
C PRO A 344 -21.80 -9.70 -1.46
N SER A 345 -22.51 -8.61 -1.72
CA SER A 345 -23.74 -8.27 -1.01
C SER A 345 -24.68 -9.47 -1.11
N ALA A 346 -25.21 -9.91 0.04
CA ALA A 346 -26.10 -11.05 0.11
C ALA A 346 -27.40 -10.85 -0.71
N SER A 347 -27.69 -9.61 -1.12
CA SER A 347 -28.82 -9.29 -1.99
C SER A 347 -28.54 -9.67 -3.45
N LYS A 348 -28.57 -10.97 -3.74
CA LYS A 348 -28.63 -11.51 -5.12
C LYS A 348 -30.00 -11.21 -5.72
N ASP A 349 -30.23 -9.96 -6.07
CA ASP A 349 -31.29 -9.62 -7.01
C ASP A 349 -30.88 -10.22 -8.37
N ASN A 350 -31.57 -11.29 -8.80
CA ASN A 350 -31.23 -12.17 -9.95
C ASN A 350 -31.26 -11.48 -11.33
N ARG A 351 -30.92 -10.20 -11.43
CA ARG A 351 -30.91 -9.48 -12.70
C ARG A 351 -29.71 -9.96 -13.52
N PRO A 352 -29.90 -10.27 -14.82
CA PRO A 352 -28.82 -10.71 -15.69
C PRO A 352 -27.76 -9.60 -15.79
N LEU A 353 -26.64 -9.79 -15.09
CA LEU A 353 -25.51 -8.88 -15.08
C LEU A 353 -24.87 -8.90 -16.48
N LYS A 354 -24.87 -7.75 -17.15
CA LYS A 354 -24.02 -7.53 -18.33
C LYS A 354 -22.57 -7.83 -17.92
N LYS A 355 -21.80 -8.51 -18.79
CA LYS A 355 -20.39 -8.82 -18.55
C LYS A 355 -19.60 -7.53 -18.31
N LYS A 356 -19.44 -7.13 -17.03
CA LYS A 356 -18.56 -6.02 -16.62
C LYS A 356 -17.10 -6.48 -16.79
N LYS A 357 -16.19 -5.54 -17.07
CA LYS A 357 -14.75 -5.84 -17.06
C LYS A 357 -14.36 -6.23 -15.62
N PRO A 358 -13.48 -7.23 -15.43
CA PRO A 358 -13.00 -7.58 -14.09
C PRO A 358 -12.29 -6.37 -13.48
N VAL A 359 -12.52 -6.13 -12.19
CA VAL A 359 -11.82 -5.08 -11.46
C VAL A 359 -10.53 -5.66 -10.92
N GLU A 360 -9.44 -4.91 -11.09
CA GLU A 360 -8.13 -5.31 -10.58
C GLU A 360 -7.85 -4.54 -9.29
N GLY A 361 -7.40 -5.22 -8.26
CA GLY A 361 -7.00 -4.55 -7.03
C GLY A 361 -6.69 -5.51 -5.89
N VAL A 362 -6.26 -4.93 -4.78
CA VAL A 362 -5.87 -5.65 -3.57
C VAL A 362 -6.32 -4.87 -2.34
N TRP A 363 -6.75 -5.60 -1.33
CA TRP A 363 -7.05 -5.07 -0.01
C TRP A 363 -5.90 -5.32 0.96
N LEU A 364 -5.60 -4.30 1.74
CA LEU A 364 -4.79 -4.40 2.93
C LEU A 364 -5.69 -4.20 4.16
N THR A 365 -5.64 -5.13 5.12
CA THR A 365 -6.46 -5.08 6.32
C THR A 365 -5.60 -5.34 7.56
N ALA A 366 -6.07 -4.85 8.71
CA ALA A 366 -5.62 -5.29 10.02
C ALA A 366 -6.05 -6.74 10.31
N ARG A 367 -5.73 -7.25 11.51
CA ARG A 367 -5.96 -8.65 11.92
C ARG A 367 -7.44 -9.06 11.92
N ASN A 368 -8.33 -8.08 12.04
CA ASN A 368 -9.78 -8.30 12.05
C ASN A 368 -10.33 -8.61 10.65
N GLY A 369 -9.47 -8.61 9.62
CA GLY A 369 -9.88 -8.78 8.24
C GLY A 369 -10.60 -7.56 7.71
N LEU A 370 -11.31 -7.75 6.59
CA LEU A 370 -12.05 -6.68 5.93
C LEU A 370 -13.35 -6.41 6.67
N GLY A 371 -13.46 -5.25 7.32
CA GLY A 371 -14.67 -4.83 8.02
C GLY A 371 -15.86 -4.68 7.08
N SER A 372 -17.08 -4.84 7.59
CA SER A 372 -18.28 -4.44 6.82
C SER A 372 -18.18 -2.97 6.46
N PRO A 373 -18.70 -2.53 5.30
CA PRO A 373 -18.74 -1.12 4.96
C PRO A 373 -19.53 -0.38 6.05
N THR A 374 -18.84 0.28 6.98
CA THR A 374 -19.50 1.11 7.98
C THR A 374 -20.24 2.19 7.22
N GLN A 375 -21.56 2.26 7.41
CA GLN A 375 -22.43 3.18 6.69
C GLN A 375 -22.20 4.66 7.10
N ASP A 376 -21.26 4.89 8.02
CA ASP A 376 -20.97 6.17 8.68
C ASP A 376 -20.23 7.20 7.81
N GLU A 377 -19.93 6.87 6.54
CA GLU A 377 -19.23 7.78 5.61
C GLU A 377 -20.12 8.90 5.03
N ALA A 378 -21.39 9.03 5.46
CA ALA A 378 -22.34 10.00 4.92
C ALA A 378 -22.95 10.90 5.99
N SER A 379 -22.12 11.66 6.72
CA SER A 379 -22.60 12.93 7.29
C SER A 379 -22.46 14.03 6.22
N PRO A 380 -23.56 14.44 5.56
CA PRO A 380 -23.52 15.30 4.37
C PRO A 380 -23.24 16.78 4.67
N ASP A 381 -22.90 17.15 5.91
CA ASP A 381 -23.08 18.53 6.33
C ASP A 381 -21.92 19.46 5.94
N HIS A 382 -20.77 18.98 5.46
CA HIS A 382 -19.63 19.84 5.10
C HIS A 382 -19.07 19.50 3.72
N ASP A 383 -19.23 20.40 2.75
CA ASP A 383 -18.69 20.31 1.38
C ASP A 383 -17.17 20.07 1.34
N ASP A 384 -16.44 20.51 2.39
CA ASP A 384 -14.99 20.32 2.53
C ASP A 384 -14.58 18.87 2.79
N ASN A 385 -15.53 18.02 3.22
CA ASN A 385 -15.33 16.58 3.41
C ASN A 385 -15.54 15.79 2.12
N GLU A 386 -15.96 16.44 1.02
CA GLU A 386 -16.10 15.76 -0.26
C GLU A 386 -14.76 15.15 -0.68
N MET A 387 -14.78 13.84 -0.89
CA MET A 387 -13.60 13.09 -1.32
C MET A 387 -13.45 13.20 -2.83
N ILE A 388 -12.29 13.67 -3.28
CA ILE A 388 -11.94 13.81 -4.69
C ILE A 388 -10.68 13.02 -5.00
N TRP A 389 -10.38 12.86 -6.29
CA TRP A 389 -9.15 12.24 -6.74
C TRP A 389 -8.04 13.26 -6.91
N TRP A 390 -6.86 12.95 -6.39
CA TRP A 390 -5.63 13.71 -6.53
C TRP A 390 -4.64 12.89 -7.35
N SER A 391 -3.98 13.50 -8.33
CA SER A 391 -2.94 12.84 -9.13
C SER A 391 -1.56 13.26 -8.68
N TRP A 392 -0.62 12.31 -8.62
CA TRP A 392 0.78 12.62 -8.38
C TRP A 392 1.35 13.48 -9.52
N ASP A 393 2.07 14.55 -9.19
CA ASP A 393 2.72 15.47 -10.13
C ASP A 393 4.07 14.97 -10.65
N GLY A 394 4.14 13.68 -10.93
CA GLY A 394 5.33 13.04 -11.46
C GLY A 394 5.00 12.16 -12.65
N LYS A 395 6.06 11.56 -13.22
CA LYS A 395 5.94 10.75 -14.42
C LYS A 395 6.66 9.42 -14.24
N LEU A 396 5.92 8.33 -14.39
CA LEU A 396 6.45 6.99 -14.56
C LEU A 396 6.16 6.53 -15.98
N VAL A 397 7.20 6.18 -16.72
CA VAL A 397 7.07 5.66 -18.09
C VAL A 397 7.75 4.31 -18.14
N GLY A 398 7.00 3.30 -18.54
CA GLY A 398 7.57 1.98 -18.76
C GLY A 398 8.55 1.95 -19.94
N PHE A 399 9.38 0.91 -19.99
CA PHE A 399 10.23 0.59 -21.14
C PHE A 399 10.33 -0.93 -21.33
N ALA A 400 10.53 -1.38 -22.57
CA ALA A 400 10.69 -2.80 -22.91
C ALA A 400 12.11 -3.13 -23.41
N ASP A 401 12.78 -2.17 -24.06
CA ASP A 401 14.12 -2.37 -24.59
C ASP A 401 15.15 -2.23 -23.46
N TRP A 402 15.99 -3.26 -23.24
CA TRP A 402 17.06 -3.23 -22.24
C TRP A 402 18.37 -3.82 -22.75
#